data_AF-A0A9P0JM03-F1
#
_entry.id   AF-A0A9P0JM03-F1
#
_cell.length_a   1.000
_cell.length_b   1.000
_cell.length_c   1.000
_cell.angle_alpha   90.00
_cell.angle_beta   90.00
_cell.angle_gamma   90.00
#
_symmetry.space_group_name_H-M   'P 1'
#
loop_
_entity.id
_entity.type
_entity.pdbx_description
1 polymer ?
#
loop_
_entity_poly.entity_id
_entity_poly.type
_entity_poly.pdbx_seq_one_letter_code
_entity_poly.pdbx_strand_id
1 'polypeptide(L)'
;MTSLNRSRERYNASMMIEDLIREPSGMLDNFLRMSYNDFVFLLNKVGHMIEKKDTRMRKAIPVKERFCVALKFYASGDSFMSLSYPNVF
;
A
#
# COMPACT_ATOMS: atom_id res chain seq x y z
N MET A 1 -17.74 14.79 7.18
CA MET A 1 -16.91 13.70 6.62
C MET A 1 -17.29 13.52 5.15
N THR A 2 -16.36 13.74 4.23
CA THR A 2 -16.61 13.58 2.78
C THR A 2 -16.95 12.12 2.44
N SER A 3 -17.88 11.92 1.50
CA SER A 3 -18.30 10.59 1.00
C SER A 3 -17.13 9.71 0.52
N LEU A 4 -16.04 10.35 0.07
CA LEU A 4 -14.78 9.71 -0.34
C LEU A 4 -14.22 8.72 0.68
N ASN A 5 -14.26 9.03 1.97
CA ASN A 5 -13.72 8.13 2.99
C ASN A 5 -14.57 6.86 3.17
N ARG A 6 -15.88 6.91 2.84
CA ARG A 6 -16.76 5.73 2.88
C ARG A 6 -16.46 4.75 1.75
N SER A 7 -15.98 5.24 0.60
CA SER A 7 -15.70 4.41 -0.57
C SER A 7 -14.31 3.77 -0.55
N ARG A 8 -13.45 4.06 0.44
CA ARG A 8 -12.08 3.50 0.51
C ARG A 8 -12.06 1.97 0.62
N GLU A 9 -13.08 1.35 1.20
CA GLU A 9 -13.18 -0.12 1.21
C GLU A 9 -13.40 -0.70 -0.20
N ARG A 10 -13.94 0.09 -1.15
CA ARG A 10 -14.13 -0.36 -2.53
C ARG A 10 -12.92 -0.10 -3.43
N TYR A 11 -12.20 1.00 -3.17
CA TYR A 11 -11.06 1.44 -3.99
C TYR A 11 -9.74 1.33 -3.21
N ASN A 12 -9.54 0.23 -2.48
CA ASN A 12 -8.26 -0.04 -1.81
C ASN A 12 -7.36 -0.90 -2.68
N ALA A 13 -6.06 -0.83 -2.41
CA ALA A 13 -5.04 -1.53 -3.17
C ALA A 13 -4.91 -3.01 -2.78
N SER A 14 -5.59 -3.48 -1.73
CA SER A 14 -5.37 -4.82 -1.16
C SER A 14 -5.59 -5.93 -2.19
N MET A 15 -6.71 -5.89 -2.93
CA MET A 15 -7.04 -6.93 -3.92
C MET A 15 -5.99 -6.98 -5.04
N MET A 16 -5.67 -5.83 -5.63
CA MET A 16 -4.63 -5.74 -6.66
C MET A 16 -3.26 -6.18 -6.15
N ILE A 17 -2.85 -5.78 -4.94
CA ILE A 17 -1.57 -6.20 -4.36
C ILE A 17 -1.57 -7.72 -4.13
N GLU A 18 -2.67 -8.31 -3.69
CA GLU A 18 -2.79 -9.76 -3.56
C GLU A 18 -2.68 -10.46 -4.90
N ASP A 19 -3.34 -9.95 -5.94
CA ASP A 19 -3.26 -10.49 -7.31
C ASP A 19 -1.83 -10.41 -7.85
N LEU A 20 -1.16 -9.26 -7.68
CA LEU A 20 0.25 -9.06 -8.09
C LEU A 20 1.22 -9.99 -7.36
N ILE A 21 0.92 -10.37 -6.11
CA ILE A 21 1.76 -11.30 -5.33
C ILE A 21 1.52 -12.74 -5.76
N ARG A 22 0.29 -13.09 -6.14
CA ARG A 22 -0.07 -14.44 -6.58
C ARG A 22 0.45 -14.75 -7.98
N GLU A 23 0.57 -13.74 -8.82
CA GLU A 23 0.97 -13.91 -10.21
C GLU A 23 2.52 -13.98 -10.32
N PRO A 24 3.09 -15.05 -10.89
CA PRO A 24 4.54 -15.18 -11.09
C PRO A 24 5.03 -14.37 -12.30
N SER A 25 4.48 -13.18 -12.51
CA SER A 25 4.73 -12.31 -13.67
C SER A 25 5.90 -11.35 -13.47
N GLY A 26 6.45 -11.25 -12.25
CA GLY A 26 7.46 -10.24 -11.90
C GLY A 26 6.90 -8.80 -11.90
N MET A 27 5.59 -8.62 -12.09
CA MET A 27 4.96 -7.31 -12.08
C MET A 27 5.08 -6.62 -10.72
N LEU A 28 5.01 -7.37 -9.63
CA LEU A 28 5.24 -6.83 -8.30
C LEU A 28 6.66 -6.26 -8.16
N ASP A 29 7.65 -6.99 -8.68
CA ASP A 29 9.05 -6.57 -8.60
C ASP A 29 9.29 -5.29 -9.41
N ASN A 30 8.67 -5.17 -10.59
CA ASN A 30 8.68 -3.94 -11.38
C ASN A 30 7.94 -2.78 -10.69
N PHE A 31 6.80 -3.08 -10.06
CA PHE A 31 5.99 -2.10 -9.35
C PHE A 31 6.70 -1.52 -8.13
N LEU A 32 7.37 -2.37 -7.34
CA LEU A 32 8.12 -1.98 -6.16
C LEU A 32 9.58 -1.61 -6.45
N ARG A 33 10.07 -1.90 -7.67
CA ARG A 33 11.49 -1.89 -8.05
C ARG A 33 12.37 -2.68 -7.06
N MET A 34 11.82 -3.77 -6.53
CA MET A 34 12.38 -4.55 -5.43
C MET A 34 11.80 -5.96 -5.46
N SER A 35 12.60 -6.98 -5.14
CA SER A 35 12.10 -8.35 -5.07
C SER A 35 11.06 -8.51 -3.96
N TYR A 36 10.08 -9.40 -4.14
CA TYR A 36 9.13 -9.72 -3.08
C TYR A 36 9.80 -10.20 -1.77
N ASN A 37 10.92 -10.91 -1.86
CA ASN A 37 11.65 -11.39 -0.68
C ASN A 37 12.22 -10.23 0.13
N ASP A 38 12.82 -9.24 -0.54
CA ASP A 38 13.34 -8.04 0.12
C ASP A 38 12.19 -7.21 0.72
N PHE A 39 11.07 -7.14 0.01
CA PHE A 39 9.87 -6.49 0.51
C PHE A 39 9.40 -7.11 1.84
N VAL A 40 9.29 -8.44 1.90
CA VAL A 40 8.90 -9.16 3.13
C VAL A 40 9.94 -8.99 4.22
N PHE A 41 11.23 -9.06 3.89
CA PHE A 41 12.31 -8.85 4.84
C PHE A 41 12.23 -7.47 5.50
N LEU A 42 12.08 -6.41 4.70
CA LEU A 42 11.95 -5.05 5.21
C LEU A 42 10.65 -4.85 5.99
N LEU A 43 9.53 -5.38 5.50
CA LEU A 43 8.25 -5.29 6.19
C LEU A 43 8.31 -5.94 7.58
N ASN A 44 8.99 -7.08 7.73
CA ASN A 44 9.20 -7.71 9.04
C ASN A 44 10.03 -6.85 9.99
N LYS A 45 10.96 -6.04 9.46
CA LYS A 45 11.79 -5.13 10.26
C LYS A 45 11.05 -3.87 10.67
N VAL A 46 10.28 -3.25 9.78
CA VAL A 46 9.65 -1.93 10.02
C VAL A 46 8.16 -1.98 10.30
N GLY A 47 7.51 -3.11 10.06
CA GLY A 47 6.05 -3.26 10.10
C GLY A 47 5.46 -2.81 11.43
N HIS A 48 6.03 -3.26 12.55
CA HIS A 48 5.60 -2.88 13.90
C HIS A 48 5.73 -1.37 14.18
N MET A 49 6.63 -0.66 13.49
CA MET A 49 6.82 0.79 13.66
C MET A 49 5.78 1.60 12.88
N ILE A 50 5.35 1.09 11.72
CA ILE A 50 4.45 1.79 10.80
C ILE A 50 2.99 1.35 10.91
N GLU A 51 2.73 0.26 11.64
CA GLU A 51 1.39 -0.22 11.95
C GLU A 51 0.58 0.86 12.69
N LYS A 52 -0.71 0.96 12.35
CA LYS A 52 -1.65 1.86 13.02
C LYS A 52 -2.85 1.07 13.48
N LYS A 53 -3.47 1.55 14.55
CA LYS A 53 -4.70 0.97 15.09
C LYS A 53 -5.92 1.59 14.44
N ASP A 54 -6.98 0.81 14.39
CA ASP A 54 -8.30 1.30 14.07
C ASP A 54 -8.74 2.40 15.04
N THR A 55 -9.60 3.28 14.54
CA THR A 55 -10.23 4.34 15.31
C THR A 55 -11.73 4.26 15.15
N ARG A 56 -12.49 4.94 16.01
CA ARG A 56 -13.96 5.05 15.87
C ARG A 56 -14.40 5.62 14.52
N MET A 57 -13.55 6.43 13.90
CA MET A 57 -13.88 7.17 12.68
C MET A 57 -13.46 6.41 11.41
N ARG A 58 -12.45 5.54 11.49
CA ARG A 58 -11.93 4.79 10.34
C ARG A 58 -11.10 3.57 10.77
N LYS A 59 -11.09 2.56 9.92
CA LYS A 59 -10.12 1.46 9.95
C LYS A 59 -8.73 1.97 9.54
N ALA A 60 -7.70 1.36 10.11
CA ALA A 60 -6.33 1.55 9.70
C ALA A 60 -6.08 0.92 8.33
N ILE A 61 -5.19 1.54 7.56
CA ILE A 61 -4.68 0.92 6.32
C ILE A 61 -3.78 -0.23 6.76
N PRO A 62 -3.99 -1.46 6.24
CA PRO A 62 -3.14 -2.61 6.53
C PRO A 62 -1.66 -2.29 6.32
N VAL A 63 -0.81 -2.84 7.20
CA VAL A 63 0.62 -2.52 7.24
C VAL A 63 1.32 -2.77 5.90
N LYS A 64 0.91 -3.86 5.21
CA LYS A 64 1.42 -4.27 3.90
C LYS A 64 1.08 -3.25 2.81
N GLU A 65 -0.18 -2.85 2.70
CA GLU A 65 -0.62 -1.83 1.74
C GLU A 65 0.10 -0.51 1.99
N ARG A 66 0.15 -0.06 3.25
CA ARG A 66 0.86 1.16 3.65
C ARG A 66 2.31 1.12 3.18
N PHE A 67 2.97 -0.03 3.35
CA PHE A 67 4.36 -0.18 2.97
C PHE A 67 4.53 -0.19 1.44
N CYS A 68 3.68 -0.90 0.69
CA CYS A 68 3.67 -0.84 -0.78
C CYS A 68 3.49 0.59 -1.30
N VAL A 69 2.55 1.34 -0.73
CA VAL A 69 2.28 2.74 -1.10
C VAL A 69 3.51 3.62 -0.86
N ALA A 70 4.16 3.45 0.30
CA ALA A 70 5.36 4.20 0.65
C ALA A 70 6.51 3.89 -0.32
N LEU A 71 6.76 2.62 -0.61
CA LEU A 71 7.82 2.21 -1.56
C LEU A 71 7.54 2.73 -2.97
N LYS A 72 6.31 2.64 -3.47
CA LYS A 72 5.94 3.22 -4.76
C LYS A 72 6.22 4.72 -4.79
N PHE A 73 5.82 5.45 -3.76
CA PHE A 73 6.08 6.88 -3.62
C PHE A 73 7.58 7.20 -3.62
N TYR A 74 8.39 6.46 -2.87
CA TYR A 74 9.84 6.64 -2.85
C TYR A 74 10.49 6.32 -4.20
N ALA A 75 9.98 5.32 -4.92
CA ALA A 75 10.48 4.93 -6.22
C ALA A 75 10.05 5.89 -7.35
N SER A 76 8.85 6.48 -7.28
CA SER A 76 8.31 7.35 -8.30
C SER A 76 8.68 8.83 -8.13
N GLY A 77 8.98 9.27 -6.89
CA GLY A 77 9.20 10.69 -6.60
C GLY A 77 7.93 11.53 -6.71
N ASP A 78 6.77 10.89 -6.59
CA ASP A 78 5.47 11.56 -6.65
C ASP A 78 5.28 12.62 -5.56
N SER A 79 4.26 13.46 -5.72
CA SER A 79 3.85 14.40 -4.68
C SER A 79 3.03 13.71 -3.58
N PHE A 80 3.06 14.26 -2.36
CA PHE A 80 2.14 13.81 -1.30
C PHE A 80 0.66 14.01 -1.67
N MET A 81 0.36 14.98 -2.56
CA MET A 81 -0.99 15.19 -3.07
C MET A 81 -1.47 14.00 -3.90
N SER A 82 -0.57 13.38 -4.67
CA SER A 82 -0.86 12.17 -5.44
C SER A 82 -1.40 11.05 -4.52
N LEU A 83 -0.86 10.90 -3.31
CA LEU A 83 -1.31 9.88 -2.33
C LEU A 83 -2.74 10.10 -1.80
N SER A 84 -3.31 11.30 -1.98
CA SER A 84 -4.67 11.60 -1.52
C SER A 84 -5.76 11.08 -2.47
N TYR A 85 -5.40 10.82 -3.74
CA TYR A 85 -6.35 10.35 -4.73
C TYR A 85 -6.58 8.83 -4.59
N PRO A 86 -7.84 8.38 -4.71
CA PRO A 86 -8.17 6.96 -4.65
C PRO A 86 -7.46 6.10 -5.71
N ASN A 87 -7.07 6.70 -6.85
CA ASN A 87 -6.58 6.01 -8.04
C ASN A 87 -5.05 6.09 -8.24
N VAL A 88 -4.27 6.35 -7.18
CA VAL A 88 -2.80 6.18 -7.27
C VAL A 88 -2.38 4.74 -7.00
N PHE A 89 -3.36 3.84 -6.84
CA PHE A 89 -3.20 2.39 -6.90
C PHE A 89 -4.26 1.83 -7.84
#